data_AF-A0A970JX43-F1
#
_entry.id   AF-A0A970JX43-F1
#
_cell.length_a   1.000
_cell.length_b   1.000
_cell.length_c   1.000
_cell.angle_alpha   90.00
_cell.angle_beta   90.00
_cell.angle_gamma   90.00
#
_symmetry.space_group_name_H-M   'P 1'
#
loop_
_entity.id
_entity.type
_entity.pdbx_description
1 polymer ?
#
loop_
_entity_poly.entity_id
_entity_poly.type
_entity_poly.pdbx_seq_one_letter_code
_entity_poly.pdbx_strand_id
1 'polypeptide(L)'
;MQKIIDFHTHAFPESVAKKAVDNIGNHYSIPMSGKGTISDLLENAEKANITYLVVHSTATRPMQVRSINTWISEHSGGKLIGFGTLHPDMDGIEEEFDRIISLGLKGIKLHPDFQGFKADDPKMDRIYSLIEGKLPLLIHSGDENYDNASPDRIARILDRFPKMTLIAAHLGGHKQWQEAINYLAGRDLYFDTSSALDYMDIELANKIIKTHGTKKIVFGTDYPAAIHTEELRRFMRLDLTDEERQDILYNNAAKILNIE
;
A
#
# COMPACT_ATOMS: atom_id res chain seq x y z
N MET A 1 22.87 5.99 10.70
CA MET A 1 22.29 4.93 9.85
C MET A 1 21.13 5.54 9.09
N GLN A 2 20.96 5.18 7.82
CA GLN A 2 19.85 5.65 7.00
C GLN A 2 18.53 5.16 7.60
N LYS A 3 17.58 6.05 7.89
CA LYS A 3 16.23 5.65 8.31
C LYS A 3 15.46 5.19 7.07
N ILE A 4 14.66 4.12 7.19
CA ILE A 4 13.85 3.55 6.11
C ILE A 4 12.45 3.23 6.65
N ILE A 5 11.42 3.64 5.92
CA ILE A 5 10.03 3.24 6.15
C ILE A 5 9.62 2.34 4.99
N ASP A 6 9.22 1.11 5.30
CA ASP A 6 8.48 0.30 4.34
C ASP A 6 7.00 0.64 4.46
N PHE A 7 6.46 1.28 3.43
CA PHE A 7 5.08 1.78 3.43
C PHE A 7 4.04 0.73 3.04
N HIS A 8 4.47 -0.47 2.60
CA HIS A 8 3.56 -1.47 2.07
C HIS A 8 3.99 -2.86 2.51
N THR A 9 3.48 -3.30 3.66
CA THR A 9 3.64 -4.69 4.13
C THR A 9 2.29 -5.25 4.59
N HIS A 10 2.14 -6.56 4.53
CA HIS A 10 0.96 -7.28 4.99
C HIS A 10 1.36 -8.28 6.07
N ALA A 11 0.51 -8.39 7.08
CA ALA A 11 0.63 -9.43 8.08
C ALA A 11 -0.75 -9.93 8.49
N PHE A 12 -0.79 -11.16 8.99
CA PHE A 12 -2.01 -11.85 9.35
C PHE A 12 -1.85 -12.54 10.71
N PRO A 13 -2.96 -12.83 11.42
CA PRO A 13 -2.93 -13.69 12.60
C PRO A 13 -2.31 -15.06 12.26
N GLU A 14 -1.52 -15.60 13.18
CA GLU A 14 -0.81 -16.90 13.04
C GLU A 14 -1.74 -18.02 12.52
N SER A 15 -2.98 -18.07 13.03
CA SER A 15 -3.97 -19.09 12.67
C SER A 15 -4.42 -19.06 11.21
N VAL A 16 -4.25 -17.94 10.51
CA VAL A 16 -4.69 -17.76 9.12
C VAL A 16 -3.57 -17.37 8.16
N ALA A 17 -2.38 -17.01 8.65
CA ALA A 17 -1.28 -16.47 7.86
C ALA A 17 -0.90 -17.36 6.68
N LYS A 18 -0.67 -18.67 6.91
CA LYS A 18 -0.34 -19.60 5.82
C LYS A 18 -1.41 -19.60 4.73
N LYS A 19 -2.68 -19.69 5.11
CA LYS A 19 -3.80 -19.71 4.16
C LYS A 19 -3.91 -18.39 3.38
N ALA A 20 -3.72 -17.26 4.05
CA ALA A 20 -3.73 -15.95 3.41
C ALA A 20 -2.60 -15.83 2.38
N VAL A 21 -1.38 -16.20 2.77
CA VAL A 21 -0.20 -16.19 1.89
C VAL A 21 -0.39 -17.13 0.69
N ASP A 22 -0.81 -18.38 0.92
CA ASP A 22 -1.08 -19.34 -0.16
C ASP A 22 -2.13 -18.79 -1.14
N ASN A 23 -3.21 -18.18 -0.62
CA ASN A 23 -4.27 -17.62 -1.46
C ASN A 23 -3.77 -16.46 -2.34
N ILE A 24 -2.94 -15.57 -1.79
CA ILE A 24 -2.34 -14.45 -2.53
C ILE A 24 -1.42 -15.00 -3.63
N GLY A 25 -0.51 -15.91 -3.26
CA GLY A 25 0.41 -16.54 -4.21
C GLY A 25 -0.33 -17.27 -5.34
N ASN A 26 -1.41 -17.99 -5.02
CA ASN A 26 -2.24 -18.67 -6.02
C ASN A 26 -3.00 -17.68 -6.91
N HIS A 27 -3.52 -16.57 -6.37
CA HIS A 27 -4.25 -15.58 -7.15
C HIS A 27 -3.38 -14.94 -8.23
N TYR A 28 -2.18 -14.52 -7.84
CA TYR A 28 -1.23 -13.87 -8.76
C TYR A 28 -0.31 -14.86 -9.48
N SER A 29 -0.41 -16.16 -9.18
CA SER A 29 0.49 -17.21 -9.68
C SER A 29 1.97 -16.90 -9.43
N ILE A 30 2.28 -16.37 -8.23
CA ILE A 30 3.64 -15.99 -7.81
C ILE A 30 4.10 -16.84 -6.62
N PRO A 31 5.40 -17.15 -6.52
CA PRO A 31 5.97 -17.68 -5.30
C PRO A 31 5.93 -16.61 -4.20
N MET A 32 5.55 -17.02 -2.98
CA MET A 32 5.58 -16.14 -1.81
C MET A 32 6.89 -16.34 -1.05
N SER A 33 7.53 -15.25 -0.62
CA SER A 33 8.81 -15.31 0.09
C SER A 33 8.66 -15.36 1.61
N GLY A 34 7.65 -14.68 2.16
CA GLY A 34 7.42 -14.56 3.60
C GLY A 34 6.33 -15.49 4.14
N LYS A 35 6.29 -15.66 5.47
CA LYS A 35 5.23 -16.45 6.15
C LYS A 35 3.94 -15.65 6.40
N GLY A 36 3.99 -14.32 6.27
CA GLY A 36 2.85 -13.43 6.50
C GLY A 36 2.50 -13.23 7.97
N THR A 37 3.42 -13.53 8.90
CA THR A 37 3.24 -13.29 10.33
C THR A 37 4.04 -12.07 10.77
N ILE A 38 3.65 -11.41 11.87
CA ILE A 38 4.37 -10.25 12.41
C ILE A 38 5.81 -10.62 12.80
N SER A 39 6.01 -11.81 13.40
CA SER A 39 7.35 -12.27 13.78
C SER A 39 8.28 -12.40 12.57
N ASP A 40 7.78 -13.01 11.48
CA ASP A 40 8.56 -13.19 10.26
C ASP A 40 8.80 -11.85 9.54
N LEU A 41 7.81 -10.95 9.54
CA LEU A 41 7.95 -9.59 9.03
C LEU A 41 9.09 -8.84 9.75
N LEU A 42 9.08 -8.85 11.09
CA LEU A 42 10.08 -8.15 11.91
C LEU A 42 11.49 -8.72 11.72
N GLU A 43 11.63 -10.05 11.63
CA GLU A 43 12.93 -10.69 11.36
C GLU A 43 13.48 -10.28 9.99
N ASN A 44 12.63 -10.23 8.96
CA ASN A 44 13.03 -9.79 7.63
C ASN A 44 13.38 -8.29 7.60
N ALA A 45 12.63 -7.47 8.32
CA ALA A 45 12.84 -6.03 8.43
C ALA A 45 14.16 -5.68 9.14
N GLU A 46 14.52 -6.44 10.18
CA GLU A 46 15.78 -6.29 10.91
C GLU A 46 17.00 -6.51 10.01
N LYS A 47 16.97 -7.54 9.16
CA LYS A 47 18.04 -7.85 8.19
C LYS A 47 18.31 -6.71 7.20
N ALA A 48 17.30 -5.88 6.92
CA ALA A 48 17.39 -4.73 6.02
C ALA A 48 17.46 -3.37 6.76
N ASN A 49 17.58 -3.37 8.08
CA ASN A 49 17.62 -2.16 8.93
C ASN A 49 16.40 -1.23 8.75
N ILE A 50 15.21 -1.80 8.54
CA ILE A 50 13.98 -1.02 8.41
C ILE A 50 13.63 -0.38 9.77
N THR A 51 13.30 0.92 9.72
CA THR A 51 12.98 1.74 10.90
C THR A 51 11.51 1.60 11.28
N TYR A 52 10.60 1.76 10.32
CA TYR A 52 9.16 1.60 10.51
C TYR A 52 8.56 0.75 9.39
N LEU A 53 7.50 0.01 9.74
CA LEU A 53 6.74 -0.83 8.82
C LEU A 53 5.29 -0.39 8.86
N VAL A 54 4.73 -0.04 7.72
CA VAL A 54 3.28 0.18 7.60
C VAL A 54 2.63 -1.16 7.28
N VAL A 55 1.79 -1.62 8.20
CA VAL A 55 1.18 -2.96 8.17
C VAL A 55 -0.28 -2.86 7.76
N HIS A 56 -0.62 -3.68 6.77
CA HIS A 56 -1.93 -3.75 6.15
C HIS A 56 -2.55 -5.14 6.31
N SER A 57 -3.87 -5.19 6.31
CA SER A 57 -4.64 -6.40 6.06
C SER A 57 -5.99 -5.99 5.47
N THR A 58 -6.35 -6.57 4.33
CA THR A 58 -7.57 -6.17 3.62
C THR A 58 -8.71 -7.13 3.92
N ALA A 59 -9.88 -6.59 4.26
CA ALA A 59 -11.08 -7.38 4.49
C ALA A 59 -11.68 -7.83 3.16
N THR A 60 -11.57 -9.13 2.83
CA THR A 60 -12.20 -9.73 1.63
C THR A 60 -13.70 -9.93 1.80
N ARG A 61 -14.21 -9.79 3.02
CA ARG A 61 -15.65 -9.84 3.34
C ARG A 61 -16.00 -8.76 4.38
N PRO A 62 -17.22 -8.19 4.33
CA PRO A 62 -17.63 -7.13 5.25
C PRO A 62 -17.48 -7.47 6.74
N MET A 63 -17.85 -8.70 7.13
CA MET A 63 -17.81 -9.14 8.53
C MET A 63 -16.39 -9.20 9.12
N GLN A 64 -15.34 -9.18 8.28
CA GLN A 64 -13.95 -9.24 8.74
C GLN A 64 -13.41 -7.89 9.20
N VAL A 65 -13.99 -6.78 8.73
CA VAL A 65 -13.44 -5.42 8.88
C VAL A 65 -13.11 -5.12 10.34
N ARG A 66 -14.09 -5.28 11.24
CA ARG A 66 -13.91 -4.93 12.66
C ARG A 66 -12.82 -5.76 13.32
N SER A 67 -12.80 -7.07 13.09
CA SER A 67 -11.77 -7.96 13.66
C SER A 67 -10.38 -7.66 13.12
N ILE A 68 -10.26 -7.32 11.83
CA ILE A 68 -8.98 -6.98 11.21
C ILE A 68 -8.45 -5.67 11.82
N ASN A 69 -9.29 -4.64 11.92
CA ASN A 69 -8.88 -3.35 12.49
C ASN A 69 -8.46 -3.47 13.96
N THR A 70 -9.18 -4.27 14.75
CA THR A 70 -8.75 -4.58 16.13
C THR A 70 -7.38 -5.25 16.12
N TRP A 71 -7.21 -6.32 15.34
CA TRP A 71 -5.95 -7.07 15.31
C TRP A 71 -4.77 -6.20 14.88
N ILE A 72 -4.93 -5.39 13.83
CA ILE A 72 -3.89 -4.45 13.37
C ILE A 72 -3.56 -3.45 14.48
N SER A 73 -4.56 -2.91 15.18
CA SER A 73 -4.33 -1.94 16.26
C SER A 73 -3.58 -2.54 17.45
N GLU A 74 -3.90 -3.78 17.84
CA GLU A 74 -3.23 -4.50 18.94
C GLU A 74 -1.74 -4.79 18.64
N HIS A 75 -1.38 -4.89 17.36
CA HIS A 75 -0.01 -5.12 16.90
C HIS A 75 0.68 -3.84 16.41
N SER A 76 -0.02 -2.69 16.45
CA SER A 76 0.56 -1.39 16.14
C SER A 76 1.26 -0.82 17.36
N GLY A 77 2.40 -0.16 17.13
CA GLY A 77 3.24 0.40 18.19
C GLY A 77 4.73 0.16 17.93
N GLY A 78 5.57 1.00 18.52
CA GLY A 78 7.02 0.94 18.30
C GLY A 78 7.36 1.13 16.82
N LYS A 79 7.79 0.04 16.15
CA LYS A 79 8.16 0.04 14.72
C LYS A 79 6.97 -0.17 13.77
N LEU A 80 5.83 -0.66 14.27
CA LEU A 80 4.68 -1.05 13.43
C LEU A 80 3.64 0.06 13.41
N ILE A 81 3.23 0.47 12.21
CA ILE A 81 2.23 1.50 11.97
C ILE A 81 1.06 0.86 11.24
N GLY A 82 -0.07 0.72 11.91
CA GLY A 82 -1.25 0.05 11.34
C GLY A 82 -2.08 0.95 10.43
N PHE A 83 -2.49 0.41 9.29
CA PHE A 83 -3.57 0.95 8.47
C PHE A 83 -4.81 0.07 8.63
N GLY A 84 -5.96 0.72 8.81
CA GLY A 84 -7.24 0.04 8.84
C GLY A 84 -7.72 -0.38 7.46
N THR A 85 -8.83 -1.11 7.42
CA THR A 85 -9.55 -1.44 6.19
C THR A 85 -11.04 -1.15 6.38
N LEU A 86 -11.74 -0.96 5.27
CA LEU A 86 -13.19 -0.81 5.20
C LEU A 86 -13.72 -1.67 4.06
N HIS A 87 -15.02 -1.91 4.03
CA HIS A 87 -15.69 -2.64 2.95
C HIS A 87 -16.98 -1.90 2.57
N PRO A 88 -17.29 -1.69 1.27
CA PRO A 88 -18.51 -0.95 0.87
C PRO A 88 -19.80 -1.58 1.42
N ASP A 89 -19.85 -2.91 1.46
CA ASP A 89 -21.02 -3.66 1.92
C ASP A 89 -21.06 -3.94 3.45
N MET A 90 -20.30 -3.22 4.29
CA MET A 90 -20.40 -3.39 5.75
C MET A 90 -21.47 -2.49 6.38
N ASP A 91 -22.05 -2.96 7.48
CA ASP A 91 -22.94 -2.15 8.31
C ASP A 91 -22.14 -1.24 9.25
N GLY A 92 -22.58 0.00 9.39
CA GLY A 92 -21.98 1.00 10.29
C GLY A 92 -20.58 1.43 9.88
N ILE A 93 -20.44 1.94 8.66
CA ILE A 93 -19.16 2.38 8.07
C ILE A 93 -18.61 3.60 8.80
N GLU A 94 -19.47 4.56 9.15
CA GLU A 94 -19.08 5.78 9.86
C GLU A 94 -18.59 5.46 11.27
N GLU A 95 -19.32 4.61 12.01
CA GLU A 95 -18.92 4.19 13.35
C GLU A 95 -17.59 3.41 13.32
N GLU A 96 -17.39 2.60 12.28
CA GLU A 96 -16.12 1.91 12.10
C GLU A 96 -14.98 2.88 11.76
N PHE A 97 -15.22 3.85 10.89
CA PHE A 97 -14.22 4.85 10.53
C PHE A 97 -13.80 5.68 11.77
N ASP A 98 -14.76 6.11 12.58
CA ASP A 98 -14.48 6.79 13.85
C ASP A 98 -13.70 5.87 14.81
N ARG A 99 -14.03 4.57 14.84
CA ARG A 99 -13.29 3.59 15.62
C ARG A 99 -11.86 3.42 15.14
N ILE A 100 -11.61 3.34 13.82
CA ILE A 100 -10.26 3.27 13.22
C ILE A 100 -9.40 4.45 13.71
N ILE A 101 -9.96 5.67 13.70
CA ILE A 101 -9.28 6.86 14.22
C ILE A 101 -9.00 6.71 15.72
N SER A 102 -9.99 6.28 16.51
CA SER A 102 -9.84 6.10 17.96
C SER A 102 -8.80 5.03 18.34
N LEU A 103 -8.60 4.02 17.48
CA LEU A 103 -7.57 2.99 17.62
C LEU A 103 -6.17 3.48 17.26
N GLY A 104 -6.03 4.72 16.77
CA GLY A 104 -4.75 5.32 16.39
C GLY A 104 -4.19 4.82 15.06
N LEU A 105 -4.99 4.11 14.26
CA LEU A 105 -4.59 3.65 12.93
C LEU A 105 -4.36 4.86 12.01
N LYS A 106 -3.30 4.79 11.21
CA LYS A 106 -2.73 5.96 10.51
C LYS A 106 -3.18 6.11 9.06
N GLY A 107 -4.04 5.23 8.57
CA GLY A 107 -4.53 5.25 7.20
C GLY A 107 -5.51 4.12 6.91
N ILE A 108 -5.95 4.04 5.67
CA ILE A 108 -6.83 2.98 5.16
C ILE A 108 -6.13 2.25 4.00
N LYS A 109 -6.23 0.92 3.99
CA LYS A 109 -5.89 0.06 2.85
C LYS A 109 -7.15 -0.52 2.22
N LEU A 110 -7.23 -0.39 0.90
CA LEU A 110 -8.24 -1.05 0.07
C LEU A 110 -7.62 -1.85 -1.06
N HIS A 111 -8.31 -2.90 -1.50
CA HIS A 111 -7.92 -3.73 -2.64
C HIS A 111 -9.15 -4.10 -3.47
N PRO A 112 -9.46 -3.32 -4.53
CA PRO A 112 -10.68 -3.49 -5.32
C PRO A 112 -10.92 -4.93 -5.80
N ASP A 113 -9.88 -5.63 -6.29
CA ASP A 113 -10.00 -7.01 -6.80
C ASP A 113 -10.31 -8.04 -5.71
N PHE A 114 -9.65 -7.96 -4.55
CA PHE A 114 -9.90 -8.86 -3.43
C PHE A 114 -11.22 -8.57 -2.69
N GLN A 115 -11.72 -7.34 -2.78
CA GLN A 115 -12.93 -6.90 -2.11
C GLN A 115 -14.16 -6.86 -3.03
N GLY A 116 -14.00 -7.14 -4.33
CA GLY A 116 -15.10 -7.27 -5.29
C GLY A 116 -15.82 -5.97 -5.61
N PHE A 117 -15.08 -4.88 -5.80
CA PHE A 117 -15.64 -3.61 -6.25
C PHE A 117 -14.74 -2.91 -7.27
N LYS A 118 -15.31 -2.07 -8.14
CA LYS A 118 -14.51 -1.18 -8.99
C LYS A 118 -14.12 0.07 -8.20
N ALA A 119 -12.89 0.53 -8.33
CA ALA A 119 -12.35 1.62 -7.53
C ALA A 119 -13.10 2.95 -7.73
N ASP A 120 -13.71 3.17 -8.90
CA ASP A 120 -14.52 4.35 -9.21
C ASP A 120 -16.04 4.13 -9.05
N ASP A 121 -16.46 2.96 -8.55
CA ASP A 121 -17.87 2.64 -8.31
C ASP A 121 -18.49 3.68 -7.37
N PRO A 122 -19.65 4.30 -7.72
CA PRO A 122 -20.35 5.23 -6.84
C PRO A 122 -20.63 4.70 -5.44
N LYS A 123 -20.72 3.37 -5.24
CA LYS A 123 -20.87 2.79 -3.89
C LYS A 123 -19.69 3.11 -2.96
N MET A 124 -18.52 3.39 -3.52
CA MET A 124 -17.32 3.76 -2.78
C MET A 124 -17.29 5.24 -2.37
N ASP A 125 -18.13 6.09 -2.95
CA ASP A 125 -18.13 7.54 -2.68
C ASP A 125 -18.35 7.84 -1.20
N ARG A 126 -19.16 7.02 -0.52
CA ARG A 126 -19.37 7.10 0.94
C ARG A 126 -18.06 6.89 1.70
N ILE A 127 -17.29 5.86 1.35
CA ILE A 127 -16.00 5.56 1.99
C ILE A 127 -14.98 6.66 1.68
N TYR A 128 -14.88 7.08 0.42
CA TYR A 128 -13.91 8.12 0.04
C TYR A 128 -14.21 9.47 0.70
N SER A 129 -15.47 9.87 0.78
CA SER A 129 -15.89 11.10 1.49
C SER A 129 -15.55 11.08 2.98
N LEU A 130 -15.54 9.90 3.61
CA LEU A 130 -15.17 9.78 5.03
C LEU A 130 -13.67 9.98 5.24
N ILE A 131 -12.86 9.40 4.35
CA ILE A 131 -11.39 9.34 4.43
C ILE A 131 -10.75 10.68 4.00
N GLU A 132 -11.28 11.30 2.94
CA GLU A 132 -10.69 12.48 2.29
C GLU A 132 -10.34 13.58 3.30
N GLY A 133 -9.09 14.06 3.26
CA GLY A 133 -8.60 15.10 4.16
C GLY A 133 -8.41 14.71 5.63
N LYS A 134 -8.65 13.44 6.00
CA LYS A 134 -8.49 12.95 7.38
C LYS A 134 -7.42 11.87 7.52
N LEU A 135 -7.45 10.86 6.66
CA LEU A 135 -6.49 9.75 6.66
C LEU A 135 -5.96 9.49 5.25
N PRO A 136 -4.71 9.04 5.09
CA PRO A 136 -4.21 8.57 3.80
C PRO A 136 -4.89 7.26 3.39
N LEU A 137 -5.07 7.10 2.08
CA LEU A 137 -5.61 5.89 1.46
C LEU A 137 -4.52 5.22 0.61
N LEU A 138 -4.10 4.02 0.99
CA LEU A 138 -3.35 3.12 0.11
C LEU A 138 -4.35 2.23 -0.64
N ILE A 139 -4.36 2.31 -1.96
CA ILE A 139 -5.23 1.48 -2.81
C ILE A 139 -4.38 0.67 -3.78
N HIS A 140 -4.73 -0.61 -3.93
CA HIS A 140 -4.14 -1.40 -5.02
C HIS A 140 -4.47 -0.73 -6.36
N SER A 141 -3.51 -0.73 -7.30
CA SER A 141 -3.64 -0.07 -8.59
C SER A 141 -3.01 -0.94 -9.69
N GLY A 142 -3.77 -1.18 -10.75
CA GLY A 142 -3.42 -2.02 -11.90
C GLY A 142 -3.47 -3.52 -11.61
N ASP A 143 -3.85 -4.29 -12.62
CA ASP A 143 -3.77 -5.75 -12.65
C ASP A 143 -3.66 -6.23 -14.11
N GLU A 144 -3.17 -7.44 -14.34
CA GLU A 144 -3.06 -8.04 -15.69
C GLU A 144 -4.39 -8.63 -16.19
N ASN A 145 -5.20 -9.17 -15.27
CA ASN A 145 -6.41 -9.94 -15.52
C ASN A 145 -7.69 -9.21 -15.11
N TYR A 146 -7.60 -8.21 -14.23
CA TYR A 146 -8.74 -7.47 -13.71
C TYR A 146 -8.66 -5.97 -14.02
N ASP A 147 -9.84 -5.34 -14.13
CA ASP A 147 -9.98 -3.91 -14.40
C ASP A 147 -10.56 -3.16 -13.20
N ASN A 148 -10.66 -3.77 -12.02
CA ASN A 148 -11.32 -3.09 -10.90
C ASN A 148 -10.48 -1.94 -10.33
N ALA A 149 -9.16 -1.99 -10.50
CA ALA A 149 -8.20 -1.08 -9.91
C ALA A 149 -7.34 -0.35 -10.96
N SER A 150 -7.77 -0.27 -12.22
CA SER A 150 -6.96 0.32 -13.30
C SER A 150 -6.56 1.79 -13.01
N PRO A 151 -5.41 2.27 -13.53
CA PRO A 151 -4.97 3.65 -13.32
C PRO A 151 -6.00 4.72 -13.73
N ASP A 152 -6.81 4.49 -14.76
CA ASP A 152 -7.89 5.42 -15.15
C ASP A 152 -8.99 5.51 -14.08
N ARG A 153 -9.33 4.40 -13.42
CA ARG A 153 -10.29 4.40 -12.30
C ARG A 153 -9.72 5.12 -11.09
N ILE A 154 -8.44 4.90 -10.77
CA ILE A 154 -7.76 5.63 -9.70
C ILE A 154 -7.75 7.14 -10.00
N ALA A 155 -7.52 7.54 -11.25
CA ALA A 155 -7.57 8.94 -11.66
C ALA A 155 -8.95 9.57 -11.42
N ARG A 156 -10.05 8.83 -11.65
CA ARG A 156 -11.42 9.30 -11.34
C ARG A 156 -11.66 9.49 -9.85
N ILE A 157 -11.01 8.72 -8.97
CA ILE A 157 -11.08 8.97 -7.51
C ILE A 157 -10.48 10.35 -7.21
N LEU A 158 -9.29 10.64 -7.74
CA LEU A 158 -8.63 11.94 -7.53
C LEU A 158 -9.46 13.12 -8.05
N ASP A 159 -10.15 12.95 -9.18
CA ASP A 159 -10.99 14.00 -9.75
C ASP A 159 -12.20 14.33 -8.86
N ARG A 160 -12.79 13.30 -8.23
CA ARG A 160 -13.96 13.45 -7.35
C ARG A 160 -13.60 13.85 -5.92
N PHE A 161 -12.43 13.43 -5.44
CA PHE A 161 -11.96 13.62 -4.06
C PHE A 161 -10.56 14.29 -4.05
N PRO A 162 -10.45 15.56 -4.45
CA PRO A 162 -9.18 16.24 -4.71
C PRO A 162 -8.32 16.53 -3.47
N LYS A 163 -8.85 16.38 -2.24
CA LYS A 163 -8.11 16.50 -0.98
C LYS A 163 -7.66 15.14 -0.43
N MET A 164 -7.82 14.07 -1.21
CA MET A 164 -7.41 12.72 -0.79
C MET A 164 -5.89 12.62 -0.80
N THR A 165 -5.29 12.26 0.34
CA THR A 165 -3.91 11.77 0.35
C THR A 165 -3.91 10.32 -0.16
N LEU A 166 -3.89 10.15 -1.47
CA LEU A 166 -3.96 8.84 -2.12
C LEU A 166 -2.55 8.29 -2.43
N ILE A 167 -2.34 7.02 -2.11
CA ILE A 167 -1.16 6.25 -2.48
C ILE A 167 -1.62 5.13 -3.43
N ALA A 168 -1.28 5.24 -4.71
CA ALA A 168 -1.54 4.19 -5.69
C ALA A 168 -0.39 3.18 -5.65
N ALA A 169 -0.71 1.93 -5.33
CA ALA A 169 0.30 0.90 -5.16
C ALA A 169 1.07 0.60 -6.46
N HIS A 170 2.25 0.01 -6.32
CA HIS A 170 2.96 -0.67 -7.40
C HIS A 170 3.37 0.24 -8.57
N LEU A 171 3.97 1.38 -8.22
CA LEU A 171 4.31 2.48 -9.13
C LEU A 171 3.10 2.98 -9.93
N GLY A 172 1.94 2.96 -9.28
CA GLY A 172 0.68 3.49 -9.80
C GLY A 172 -0.10 2.55 -10.70
N GLY A 173 0.39 1.35 -11.01
CA GLY A 173 -0.34 0.45 -11.91
C GLY A 173 0.39 -0.85 -12.19
N HIS A 174 0.33 -1.81 -11.26
CA HIS A 174 0.90 -3.15 -11.43
C HIS A 174 0.49 -3.73 -12.79
N LYS A 175 1.47 -4.11 -13.61
CA LYS A 175 1.29 -4.62 -14.99
C LYS A 175 0.58 -3.68 -15.97
N GLN A 176 0.23 -2.47 -15.55
CA GLN A 176 -0.41 -1.42 -16.34
C GLN A 176 0.38 -0.10 -16.28
N TRP A 177 1.71 -0.17 -16.23
CA TRP A 177 2.57 0.99 -15.96
C TRP A 177 2.50 2.08 -17.03
N GLN A 178 2.21 1.73 -18.29
CA GLN A 178 1.99 2.75 -19.31
C GLN A 178 0.71 3.56 -19.04
N GLU A 179 -0.34 2.91 -18.53
CA GLU A 179 -1.57 3.59 -18.10
C GLU A 179 -1.29 4.44 -16.85
N ALA A 180 -0.45 3.96 -15.91
CA ALA A 180 0.00 4.77 -14.78
C ALA A 180 0.71 6.06 -15.24
N ILE A 181 1.56 5.98 -16.27
CA ILE A 181 2.17 7.17 -16.89
C ILE A 181 1.10 8.08 -17.51
N ASN A 182 0.14 7.52 -18.24
CA ASN A 182 -0.86 8.27 -18.99
C ASN A 182 -1.87 9.01 -18.08
N TYR A 183 -2.32 8.36 -16.99
CA TYR A 183 -3.43 8.84 -16.16
C TYR A 183 -3.03 9.38 -14.79
N LEU A 184 -1.90 8.94 -14.23
CA LEU A 184 -1.54 9.22 -12.83
C LEU A 184 -0.20 9.97 -12.67
N ALA A 185 0.80 9.69 -13.50
CA ALA A 185 2.11 10.34 -13.36
C ALA A 185 1.99 11.87 -13.49
N GLY A 186 2.64 12.60 -12.57
CA GLY A 186 2.59 14.06 -12.49
C GLY A 186 1.38 14.63 -11.76
N ARG A 187 0.38 13.81 -11.40
CA ARG A 187 -0.78 14.25 -10.61
C ARG A 187 -0.47 14.36 -9.12
N ASP A 188 -1.45 14.84 -8.34
CA ASP A 188 -1.33 15.00 -6.89
C ASP A 188 -1.78 13.77 -6.11
N LEU A 189 -0.94 12.74 -6.17
CA LEU A 189 -1.02 11.51 -5.40
C LEU A 189 0.40 11.00 -5.16
N TYR A 190 0.53 9.95 -4.36
CA TYR A 190 1.78 9.22 -4.18
C TYR A 190 1.74 7.87 -4.91
N PHE A 191 2.92 7.36 -5.26
CA PHE A 191 3.13 5.96 -5.64
C PHE A 191 3.95 5.23 -4.58
N ASP A 192 3.73 3.93 -4.38
CA ASP A 192 4.71 3.08 -3.71
C ASP A 192 5.56 2.27 -4.71
N THR A 193 6.71 1.76 -4.30
CA THR A 193 7.61 0.96 -5.17
C THR A 193 7.31 -0.55 -5.15
N SER A 194 6.34 -0.99 -4.36
CA SER A 194 6.14 -2.39 -3.98
C SER A 194 5.67 -3.23 -5.16
N SER A 195 6.02 -4.52 -5.25
CA SER A 195 5.60 -5.42 -6.35
C SER A 195 5.67 -4.80 -7.76
N ALA A 196 6.69 -3.97 -8.00
CA ALA A 196 6.90 -3.27 -9.28
C ALA A 196 8.30 -3.55 -9.82
N LEU A 197 9.34 -3.30 -9.02
CA LEU A 197 10.74 -3.35 -9.47
C LEU A 197 11.24 -4.73 -9.91
N ASP A 198 10.56 -5.81 -9.49
CA ASP A 198 10.85 -7.17 -9.97
C ASP A 198 10.21 -7.52 -11.32
N TYR A 199 9.17 -6.77 -11.71
CA TYR A 199 8.35 -7.06 -12.89
C TYR A 199 8.59 -6.13 -14.07
N MET A 200 9.51 -5.17 -13.93
CA MET A 200 9.89 -4.24 -14.98
C MET A 200 11.42 -4.09 -15.06
N ASP A 201 11.89 -3.62 -16.22
CA ASP A 201 13.27 -3.19 -16.32
C ASP A 201 13.51 -1.86 -15.59
N ILE A 202 14.80 -1.58 -15.38
CA ILE A 202 15.23 -0.40 -14.63
C ILE A 202 14.97 0.91 -15.38
N GLU A 203 14.90 0.86 -16.71
CA GLU A 203 14.71 2.03 -17.57
C GLU A 203 13.27 2.53 -17.44
N LEU A 204 12.31 1.61 -17.48
CA LEU A 204 10.89 1.88 -17.23
C LEU A 204 10.65 2.36 -15.79
N ALA A 205 11.26 1.72 -14.80
CA ALA A 205 11.16 2.14 -13.39
C ALA A 205 11.62 3.60 -13.22
N ASN A 206 12.82 3.93 -13.71
CA ASN A 206 13.36 5.29 -13.67
C ASN A 206 12.47 6.28 -14.44
N LYS A 207 11.91 5.88 -15.59
CA LYS A 207 11.00 6.72 -16.38
C LYS A 207 9.75 7.07 -15.58
N ILE A 208 9.09 6.09 -14.96
CA ILE A 208 7.88 6.33 -14.16
C ILE A 208 8.20 7.24 -12.98
N ILE A 209 9.28 6.92 -12.24
CA ILE A 209 9.70 7.67 -11.05
C ILE A 209 10.00 9.13 -11.39
N LYS A 210 10.78 9.38 -12.45
CA LYS A 210 11.14 10.73 -12.89
C LYS A 210 9.95 11.50 -13.46
N THR A 211 9.04 10.82 -14.17
CA THR A 211 7.81 11.44 -14.71
C THR A 211 6.86 11.85 -13.60
N HIS A 212 6.73 11.02 -12.56
CA HIS A 212 5.83 11.31 -11.43
C HIS A 212 6.43 12.32 -10.43
N GLY A 213 7.74 12.24 -10.21
CA GLY A 213 8.49 13.07 -9.27
C GLY A 213 8.81 12.34 -7.97
N THR A 214 10.09 12.30 -7.61
CA THR A 214 10.63 11.53 -6.47
C THR A 214 10.05 11.94 -5.12
N LYS A 215 9.64 13.20 -4.94
CA LYS A 215 8.97 13.70 -3.71
C LYS A 215 7.53 13.17 -3.51
N LYS A 216 7.02 12.38 -4.45
CA LYS A 216 5.70 11.75 -4.41
C LYS A 216 5.78 10.22 -4.48
N ILE A 217 6.92 9.64 -4.10
CA ILE A 217 7.10 8.19 -4.14
C ILE A 217 7.54 7.71 -2.76
N VAL A 218 6.96 6.61 -2.29
CA VAL A 218 7.35 5.97 -1.03
C VAL A 218 7.89 4.58 -1.31
N PHE A 219 8.87 4.15 -0.53
CA PHE A 219 9.37 2.79 -0.59
C PHE A 219 8.33 1.81 -0.03
N GLY A 220 8.18 0.67 -0.68
CA GLY A 220 7.33 -0.43 -0.21
C GLY A 220 7.84 -1.77 -0.73
N THR A 221 7.67 -2.85 0.03
CA THR A 221 8.11 -4.19 -0.38
C THR A 221 7.01 -5.13 -0.83
N ASP A 222 5.78 -4.89 -0.36
CA ASP A 222 4.65 -5.81 -0.50
C ASP A 222 4.91 -7.16 0.19
N TYR A 223 5.74 -7.19 1.24
CA TYR A 223 5.88 -8.36 2.09
C TYR A 223 4.47 -8.89 2.46
N PRO A 224 4.18 -10.20 2.38
CA PRO A 224 5.11 -11.32 2.22
C PRO A 224 5.40 -11.75 0.77
N ALA A 225 4.97 -10.99 -0.25
CA ALA A 225 5.28 -11.31 -1.65
C ALA A 225 6.79 -11.24 -1.93
N ALA A 226 7.46 -10.22 -1.39
CA ALA A 226 8.91 -10.07 -1.43
C ALA A 226 9.51 -9.85 -0.04
N ILE A 227 10.83 -10.05 0.08
CA ILE A 227 11.60 -9.74 1.30
C ILE A 227 12.38 -8.43 1.17
N HIS A 228 12.53 -7.72 2.28
CA HIS A 228 13.11 -6.37 2.32
C HIS A 228 14.51 -6.27 1.72
N THR A 229 15.38 -7.26 1.95
CA THR A 229 16.77 -7.23 1.46
C THR A 229 16.84 -7.28 -0.07
N GLU A 230 15.97 -8.07 -0.71
CA GLU A 230 15.92 -8.17 -2.16
C GLU A 230 15.31 -6.92 -2.78
N GLU A 231 14.22 -6.40 -2.22
CA GLU A 231 13.61 -5.17 -2.72
C GLU A 231 14.50 -3.96 -2.54
N LEU A 232 15.18 -3.84 -1.39
CA LEU A 232 16.15 -2.77 -1.20
C LEU A 232 17.30 -2.89 -2.22
N ARG A 233 17.77 -4.11 -2.53
CA ARG A 233 18.78 -4.33 -3.57
C ARG A 233 18.28 -3.90 -4.95
N ARG A 234 17.02 -4.16 -5.30
CA ARG A 234 16.41 -3.69 -6.56
C ARG A 234 16.32 -2.16 -6.58
N PHE A 235 15.81 -1.57 -5.50
CA PHE A 235 15.68 -0.12 -5.33
C PHE A 235 17.02 0.61 -5.45
N MET A 236 18.08 0.11 -4.82
CA MET A 236 19.40 0.76 -4.84
C MET A 236 20.06 0.81 -6.22
N ARG A 237 19.57 0.05 -7.20
CA ARG A 237 20.06 0.11 -8.58
C ARG A 237 19.48 1.28 -9.37
N LEU A 238 18.39 1.90 -8.89
CA LEU A 238 17.73 3.01 -9.56
C LEU A 238 18.67 4.20 -9.74
N ASP A 239 18.48 4.92 -10.84
CA ASP A 239 19.26 6.09 -11.23
C ASP A 239 18.71 7.33 -10.51
N LEU A 240 19.01 7.38 -9.22
CA LEU A 240 18.60 8.40 -8.27
C LEU A 240 19.83 9.03 -7.62
N THR A 241 19.72 10.29 -7.23
CA THR A 241 20.66 10.93 -6.30
C THR A 241 20.42 10.42 -4.87
N ASP A 242 21.38 10.68 -3.97
CA ASP A 242 21.22 10.26 -2.56
C ASP A 242 20.08 11.01 -1.86
N GLU A 243 19.79 12.25 -2.25
CA GLU A 243 18.64 13.00 -1.74
C GLU A 243 17.32 12.34 -2.17
N GLU A 244 17.19 12.03 -3.46
CA GLU A 244 15.99 11.38 -4.00
C GLU A 244 15.78 10.00 -3.39
N ARG A 245 16.86 9.22 -3.18
CA ARG A 245 16.78 7.95 -2.45
C ARG A 245 16.25 8.16 -1.03
N GLN A 246 16.76 9.16 -0.32
CA GLN A 246 16.34 9.44 1.05
C GLN A 246 14.88 9.91 1.13
N ASP A 247 14.40 10.64 0.13
CA ASP A 247 12.99 11.03 0.06
C ASP A 247 12.08 9.81 -0.07
N ILE A 248 12.42 8.90 -0.99
CA ILE A 248 11.60 7.72 -1.26
C ILE A 248 11.68 6.72 -0.09
N LEU A 249 12.88 6.50 0.46
CA LEU A 249 13.07 5.58 1.59
C LEU A 249 12.47 6.11 2.90
N TYR A 250 12.33 7.43 3.08
CA TYR A 250 11.92 7.97 4.37
C TYR A 250 11.07 9.24 4.29
N ASN A 251 11.59 10.35 3.74
CA ASN A 251 11.00 11.67 4.00
C ASN A 251 9.54 11.79 3.54
N ASN A 252 9.21 11.18 2.39
CA ASN A 252 7.86 11.21 1.85
C ASN A 252 6.88 10.42 2.74
N ALA A 253 7.28 9.22 3.16
CA ALA A 253 6.50 8.39 4.07
C ALA A 253 6.33 9.06 5.44
N ALA A 254 7.40 9.62 5.99
CA ALA A 254 7.39 10.35 7.25
C ALA A 254 6.44 11.56 7.22
N LYS A 255 6.41 12.29 6.10
CA LYS A 255 5.46 13.38 5.85
C LYS A 255 4.01 12.90 5.84
N ILE A 256 3.70 11.80 5.15
CA ILE A 256 2.33 11.24 5.09
C ILE A 256 1.86 10.79 6.47
N LEU A 257 2.75 10.16 7.24
CA LEU A 257 2.45 9.59 8.56
C LEU A 257 2.54 10.61 9.70
N ASN A 258 3.06 11.81 9.42
CA ASN A 258 3.36 12.86 10.38
C ASN A 258 4.27 12.39 11.52
N ILE A 259 5.46 11.85 11.17
CA ILE A 259 6.48 11.35 12.11
C ILE A 259 7.88 11.91 11.80
N GLU A 260 8.78 11.92 12.80
CA GLU A 260 10.14 12.50 12.75
C GLU A 260 11.28 11.48 12.55
#